data_AF-A0A7X6LZF7-F1
#
_entry.id   AF-A0A7X6LZF7-F1
#
_cell.length_a   1.000
_cell.length_b   1.000
_cell.length_c   1.000
_cell.angle_alpha   90.00
_cell.angle_beta   90.00
_cell.angle_gamma   90.00
#
_symmetry.space_group_name_H-M   'P 1'
#
loop_
_entity.id
_entity.type
_entity.pdbx_description
1 polymer ?
#
loop_
_entity_poly.entity_id
_entity_poly.type
_entity_poly.pdbx_seq_one_letter_code
_entity_poly.pdbx_strand_id
1 'polypeptide(L)' 'MDKDYNLVWFTEQCMSNALRMEIYCRDAERAGDTELADFFRKAQAESRKGADQGKALLSQRLSAAGAH' A
#
# COMPACT_ATOMS: atom_id res chain seq x y z
N MET A 1 20.30 -9.21 1.41
CA MET A 1 19.06 -8.53 0.98
C MET A 1 19.25 -7.06 1.29
N ASP A 2 19.25 -6.21 0.26
CA ASP A 2 19.46 -4.77 0.43
C ASP A 2 18.27 -4.15 1.18
N LYS A 3 18.56 -3.35 2.22
CA LYS A 3 17.53 -2.73 3.07
C LYS A 3 16.70 -1.70 2.31
N ASP A 4 17.23 -1.12 1.26
CA ASP A 4 16.51 -0.19 0.40
C ASP A 4 15.62 -0.94 -0.59
N TYR A 5 16.12 -2.05 -1.14
CA TYR A 5 15.33 -2.96 -1.95
C TYR A 5 14.11 -3.52 -1.21
N ASN A 6 14.27 -3.90 0.06
CA ASN A 6 13.16 -4.37 0.90
C ASN A 6 12.08 -3.31 1.09
N LEU A 7 12.50 -2.04 1.22
CA LEU A 7 11.58 -0.94 1.43
C LEU A 7 10.87 -0.53 0.14
N VAL A 8 11.57 -0.55 -1.00
CA VAL A 8 10.95 -0.38 -2.33
C VAL A 8 9.91 -1.46 -2.55
N TRP A 9 10.29 -2.73 -2.37
CA TRP A 9 9.37 -3.86 -2.51
C TRP A 9 8.14 -3.73 -1.61
N PHE A 10 8.33 -3.43 -0.32
CA PHE A 10 7.23 -3.22 0.63
C PHE A 10 6.28 -2.12 0.15
N THR A 11 6.84 -0.99 -0.28
CA THR A 11 6.08 0.17 -0.74
C THR A 11 5.25 -0.18 -1.99
N GLU A 12 5.83 -0.92 -2.94
CA GLU A 12 5.14 -1.42 -4.13
C GLU A 12 4.02 -2.42 -3.77
N GLN A 13 4.27 -3.35 -2.83
CA GLN A 13 3.25 -4.29 -2.38
C GLN A 13 2.05 -3.56 -1.75
N CYS A 14 2.29 -2.54 -0.93
CA CYS A 14 1.22 -1.73 -0.35
C CYS A 14 0.39 -1.01 -1.43
N MET A 15 1.04 -0.42 -2.45
CA MET A 15 0.31 0.24 -3.55
C MET A 15 -0.50 -0.74 -4.39
N SER A 16 0.09 -1.89 -4.74
CA SER A 16 -0.58 -2.95 -5.49
C SER A 16 -1.79 -3.50 -4.72
N ASN A 17 -1.63 -3.73 -3.41
CA ASN A 17 -2.71 -4.21 -2.57
C ASN A 17 -3.84 -3.17 -2.45
N ALA A 18 -3.53 -1.88 -2.32
CA ALA A 18 -4.55 -0.83 -2.27
C ALA A 18 -5.43 -0.79 -3.53
N LEU A 19 -4.84 -0.98 -4.72
CA LEU A 19 -5.58 -1.07 -5.97
C LEU A 19 -6.43 -2.35 -6.04
N ARG A 20 -5.88 -3.48 -5.58
CA ARG A 20 -6.59 -4.76 -5.54
C ARG A 20 -7.81 -4.72 -4.61
N MET A 21 -7.65 -4.16 -3.41
CA MET A 21 -8.75 -4.02 -2.45
C MET A 21 -9.87 -3.12 -2.98
N GLU A 22 -9.57 -2.14 -3.83
CA GLU A 22 -10.60 -1.33 -4.49
C GLU A 22 -11.50 -2.16 -5.40
N ILE A 23 -10.90 -3.04 -6.20
CA ILE A 23 -11.62 -3.94 -7.11
C ILE A 23 -12.50 -4.89 -6.28
N TYR A 24 -11.91 -5.52 -5.26
CA TYR A 24 -12.65 -6.46 -4.42
C TYR A 24 -13.78 -5.80 -3.62
N CYS A 25 -13.58 -4.56 -3.14
CA CYS A 25 -14.64 -3.78 -2.52
C CYS A 25 -15.81 -3.55 -3.49
N ARG A 26 -15.53 -3.12 -4.73
CA ARG A 26 -16.57 -2.89 -5.75
C ARG A 26 -17.31 -4.17 -6.13
N ASP A 27 -16.60 -5.30 -6.21
CA ASP A 27 -17.22 -6.59 -6.51
C ASP A 27 -18.12 -7.07 -5.36
N ALA A 28 -17.69 -6.88 -4.10
CA ALA A 28 -18.52 -7.17 -2.92
C ALA A 28 -19.77 -6.27 -2.86
N GLU A 29 -19.64 -4.98 -3.14
CA GLU A 29 -20.77 -4.03 -3.23
C GLU A 29 -21.78 -4.47 -4.29
N ARG A 30 -21.32 -4.91 -5.47
CA ARG A 30 -22.19 -5.42 -6.55
C ARG A 30 -22.90 -6.72 -6.18
N ALA A 31 -22.26 -7.56 -5.37
CA ALA A 31 -22.83 -8.80 -4.86
C ALA A 31 -23.79 -8.58 -3.68
N GLY A 32 -23.89 -7.35 -3.15
CA GLY A 32 -24.68 -7.04 -1.95
C GLY A 32 -24.01 -7.46 -0.64
N ASP A 33 -22.75 -7.87 -0.67
CA ASP A 33 -21.98 -8.29 0.51
C ASP A 33 -21.33 -7.07 1.18
N THR A 34 -22.08 -6.45 2.07
CA THR A 34 -21.66 -5.19 2.73
C THR A 34 -20.54 -5.42 3.74
N GLU A 35 -20.55 -6.55 4.45
CA GLU A 35 -19.51 -6.88 5.42
C GLU A 35 -18.15 -7.05 4.74
N LEU A 36 -18.13 -7.77 3.61
CA LEU A 36 -16.91 -7.97 2.84
C LEU A 36 -16.42 -6.68 2.16
N ALA A 37 -17.34 -5.84 1.67
CA ALA A 37 -16.99 -4.52 1.14
C ALA A 37 -16.31 -3.64 2.21
N ASP A 38 -16.87 -3.59 3.42
CA ASP A 38 -16.30 -2.82 4.53
C ASP A 38 -14.94 -3.36 4.97
N PHE A 39 -14.77 -4.68 4.96
CA PHE A 39 -13.48 -5.32 5.21
C PHE A 39 -12.42 -4.86 4.19
N PHE A 40 -12.72 -4.93 2.89
CA PHE A 40 -11.79 -4.50 1.85
C PHE A 40 -11.51 -2.99 1.88
N ARG A 41 -12.49 -2.17 2.23
CA ARG A 41 -12.29 -0.72 2.39
C ARG A 41 -11.29 -0.41 3.52
N LYS A 42 -11.37 -1.11 4.66
CA LYS A 42 -10.40 -0.98 5.75
C LYS A 42 -9.02 -1.47 5.32
N ALA A 43 -8.93 -2.63 4.66
CA ALA A 43 -7.67 -3.16 4.15
C ALA A 43 -7.01 -2.22 3.12
N GLN A 44 -7.81 -1.57 2.27
CA GLN A 44 -7.34 -0.54 1.34
C GLN A 44 -6.72 0.65 2.08
N ALA A 45 -7.39 1.16 3.12
CA ALA A 45 -6.92 2.29 3.91
C ALA A 45 -5.57 1.99 4.58
N GLU A 46 -5.42 0.83 5.20
CA GLU A 46 -4.16 0.40 5.80
C GLU A 46 -3.04 0.24 4.75
N SER A 47 -3.38 -0.28 3.57
CA SER A 47 -2.42 -0.40 2.46
C SER A 47 -1.95 0.97 1.96
N ARG A 48 -2.84 1.95 1.84
CA ARG A 48 -2.49 3.33 1.47
C ARG A 48 -1.55 3.95 2.51
N LYS A 49 -1.88 3.80 3.80
CA LYS A 49 -1.04 4.28 4.90
C LYS A 49 0.35 3.67 4.87
N GLY A 50 0.47 2.35 4.66
CA GLY A 50 1.76 1.67 4.51
C GLY A 50 2.57 2.18 3.33
N ALA A 51 1.92 2.42 2.18
CA ALA A 51 2.58 2.97 1.00
C ALA A 51 3.11 4.40 1.26
N ASP A 52 2.34 5.25 1.92
CA ASP A 52 2.75 6.63 2.21
C ASP A 52 3.93 6.68 3.20
N GLN A 53 3.90 5.85 4.24
CA GLN A 53 5.01 5.69 5.17
C GLN A 53 6.27 5.15 4.47
N GLY A 54 6.11 4.16 3.59
CA GLY A 54 7.20 3.59 2.80
C GLY A 54 7.85 4.63 1.87
N LYS A 55 7.05 5.40 1.14
CA LYS A 55 7.51 6.51 0.28
C LYS A 55 8.29 7.57 1.07
N ALA A 56 7.77 7.99 2.23
CA ALA A 56 8.43 8.98 3.06
C ALA A 56 9.82 8.52 3.51
N LEU A 57 9.93 7.26 3.96
CA LEU A 57 11.21 6.69 4.38
C LEU A 57 12.18 6.48 3.21
N LEU A 58 11.70 6.05 2.04
CA LEU A 58 12.51 5.96 0.82
C LEU A 58 13.07 7.32 0.43
N SER A 59 12.25 8.37 0.44
CA SER A 59 12.68 9.72 0.12
C SER A 59 13.80 10.19 1.05
N GLN A 60 13.66 9.95 2.37
CA GLN A 60 14.69 10.30 3.34
C GLN A 60 16.02 9.59 3.06
N ARG A 61 15.98 8.30 2.73
CA ARG A 61 17.19 7.51 2.44
C ARG A 61 17.88 7.94 1.16
N LEU A 62 17.11 8.19 0.09
CA LEU A 62 17.66 8.67 -1.18
C LEU A 62 18.29 10.05 -1.05
N SER A 63 17.67 10.96 -0.30
CA SER A 63 18.26 12.28 -0.02
C SER A 63 19.55 12.17 0.80
N ALA A 64 19.62 11.24 1.77
CA ALA A 64 20.84 11.02 2.53
C ALA A 64 21.97 10.39 1.69
N ALA A 65 21.63 9.48 0.77
CA ALA A 65 22.61 8.82 -0.09
C ALA A 65 23.20 9.75 -1.18
N GLY A 66 22.44 10.75 -1.65
CA GLY A 66 22.90 11.74 -2.63
C GLY A 66 23.63 12.96 -2.05
N ALA A 67 23.79 13.03 -0.72
CA ALA A 67 24.48 14.12 -0.03
C ALA A 67 25.99 13.85 0.21
N HIS A 68 26.54 12.80 -0.42
CA HIS A 68 27.96 12.41 -0.41
C HIS A 68 28.51 12.40 -1.84
#